data_AF-A0A800K7I1-F1
#
_entry.id   AF-A0A800K7I1-F1
#
_cell.length_a   1.000
_cell.length_b   1.000
_cell.length_c   1.000
_cell.angle_alpha   90.00
_cell.angle_beta   90.00
_cell.angle_gamma   90.00
#
_symmetry.space_group_name_H-M   'P 1'
#
loop_
_entity.id
_entity.type
_entity.pdbx_description
1 polymer ?
#
loop_
_entity_poly.entity_id
_entity_poly.type
_entity_poly.pdbx_seq_one_letter_code
_entity_poly.pdbx_strand_id
1 'polypeptide(L)'
;MSTRLFGVTLLVAAFGTCTSQARPLAAVQIKPVDPGACATPVGDVLLIALGEIEVVGDETVPLEVGSSSHPSAFEAPPSGCTVTWTVTPAGRGASITATSGTLTIASDATTDPVFEVCARLADGREVKNSVRVVLRGWDSMIGLYREVSRVTCDGGDAVPANPIGELEFMGDGTFGATWVPFEVRYDYWGTYAHDVARSTLTLAVTGGNHVPSDLDETGTVVFEGDDSLRLRDMWLGSSSSGPETPSCQQIFSRIR
;
A
#
# COMPACT_ATOMS: atom_id res chain seq x y z
N MET A 1 -52.01 -20.60 -15.46
CA MET A 1 -50.85 -20.79 -14.57
C MET A 1 -49.60 -20.77 -15.42
N SER A 2 -48.77 -19.74 -15.25
CA SER A 2 -47.59 -19.46 -16.08
C SER A 2 -46.34 -19.77 -15.27
N THR A 3 -45.53 -20.74 -15.71
CA THR A 3 -44.27 -21.10 -15.04
C THR A 3 -43.11 -20.62 -15.91
N ARG A 4 -42.33 -19.68 -15.37
CA ARG A 4 -41.14 -19.09 -16.02
C ARG A 4 -39.92 -19.99 -15.83
N LEU A 5 -39.16 -20.22 -16.89
CA LEU A 5 -37.80 -20.78 -16.83
C LEU A 5 -36.84 -19.71 -16.27
N PHE A 6 -36.05 -20.07 -15.26
CA PHE A 6 -34.88 -19.33 -14.82
C PHE A 6 -33.66 -19.81 -15.62
N GLY A 7 -33.12 -18.95 -16.48
CA GLY A 7 -31.80 -19.13 -17.08
C GLY A 7 -30.73 -18.64 -16.10
N VAL A 8 -29.83 -19.54 -15.70
CA VAL A 8 -28.63 -19.21 -14.95
C VAL A 8 -27.58 -18.74 -15.95
N THR A 9 -27.20 -17.46 -15.90
CA THR A 9 -26.09 -16.91 -16.68
C THR A 9 -24.80 -17.11 -15.90
N LEU A 10 -23.91 -17.93 -16.44
CA LEU A 10 -22.54 -18.13 -15.96
C LEU A 10 -21.73 -16.87 -16.29
N LEU A 11 -21.23 -16.15 -15.28
CA LEU A 11 -20.33 -15.02 -15.47
C LEU A 11 -18.90 -15.55 -15.61
N VAL A 12 -18.35 -15.52 -16.81
CA VAL A 12 -16.93 -15.81 -17.06
C VAL A 12 -16.15 -14.51 -16.82
N ALA A 13 -15.26 -14.48 -15.83
CA ALA A 13 -14.34 -13.37 -15.61
C ALA A 13 -13.32 -13.31 -16.76
N ALA A 14 -13.36 -12.24 -17.54
CA ALA A 14 -12.42 -11.99 -18.63
C ALA A 14 -11.14 -11.34 -18.07
N PHE A 15 -9.99 -11.99 -18.27
CA PHE A 15 -8.67 -11.38 -18.11
C PHE A 15 -8.49 -10.33 -19.21
N GLY A 16 -8.62 -9.05 -18.86
CA GLY A 16 -8.58 -7.93 -19.80
C GLY A 16 -7.16 -7.50 -20.18
N THR A 17 -6.88 -7.49 -21.49
CA THR A 17 -5.83 -6.65 -22.11
C THR A 17 -6.13 -5.17 -21.84
N CYS A 18 -5.13 -4.26 -21.94
CA CYS A 18 -5.35 -2.81 -21.72
C CYS A 18 -6.37 -2.28 -22.75
N THR A 19 -7.68 -2.37 -22.46
CA THR A 19 -8.73 -2.21 -23.45
C THR A 19 -9.14 -0.74 -23.49
N SER A 20 -8.69 -0.03 -24.53
CA SER A 20 -9.24 1.28 -24.88
C SER A 20 -10.63 1.11 -25.51
N GLN A 21 -11.58 1.98 -25.16
CA GLN A 21 -12.87 2.05 -25.86
C GLN A 21 -12.63 2.54 -27.29
N ALA A 22 -12.77 1.66 -28.27
CA ALA A 22 -12.67 2.01 -29.69
C ALA A 22 -13.92 2.79 -30.15
N ARG A 23 -13.76 4.08 -30.45
CA ARG A 23 -14.63 4.80 -31.40
C ARG A 23 -14.36 4.29 -32.82
N PRO A 24 -15.36 4.22 -33.73
CA PRO A 24 -15.11 3.84 -35.12
C PRO A 24 -14.22 4.89 -35.80
N LEU A 25 -13.05 4.45 -36.29
CA LEU A 25 -12.05 5.28 -36.97
C LEU A 25 -12.36 5.40 -38.47
N ALA A 26 -12.35 6.64 -38.97
CA ALA A 26 -12.04 6.87 -40.37
C ALA A 26 -10.64 6.31 -40.69
N ALA A 27 -10.43 5.80 -41.90
CA ALA A 27 -9.16 5.21 -42.32
C ALA A 27 -8.02 6.23 -42.22
N VAL A 28 -7.25 6.17 -41.12
CA VAL A 28 -5.99 6.90 -40.96
C VAL A 28 -4.89 6.06 -41.60
N GLN A 29 -4.10 6.67 -42.48
CA GLN A 29 -2.86 6.10 -42.99
C GLN A 29 -1.91 5.86 -41.80
N ILE A 30 -1.71 4.61 -41.42
CA ILE A 30 -0.78 4.23 -40.35
C ILE A 30 0.63 4.28 -40.94
N LYS A 31 1.39 5.33 -40.61
CA LYS A 31 2.84 5.35 -40.86
C LYS A 31 3.45 4.14 -40.14
N PRO A 32 4.29 3.31 -40.79
CA PRO A 32 4.96 2.22 -40.11
C PRO A 32 5.71 2.76 -38.89
N VAL A 33 5.47 2.18 -37.71
CA VAL A 33 6.28 2.44 -36.52
C VAL A 33 7.72 2.06 -36.88
N ASP A 34 8.66 2.97 -36.70
CA ASP A 34 10.07 2.66 -36.87
C ASP A 34 10.44 1.60 -35.82
N PRO A 35 10.84 0.38 -36.21
CA PRO A 35 11.17 -0.69 -35.28
C PRO A 35 12.31 -0.33 -34.32
N GLY A 36 13.08 0.73 -34.60
CA GLY A 36 14.11 1.26 -33.69
C GLY A 36 13.60 2.26 -32.65
N ALA A 37 12.38 2.79 -32.78
CA ALA A 37 11.91 3.90 -31.94
C ALA A 37 11.79 3.54 -30.46
N CYS A 38 11.55 2.26 -30.14
CA CYS A 38 11.41 1.75 -28.78
C CYS A 38 12.38 0.61 -28.46
N ALA A 39 13.39 0.35 -29.31
CA ALA A 39 14.29 -0.78 -29.11
C ALA A 39 15.01 -0.69 -27.75
N THR A 40 14.96 -1.76 -26.97
CA THR A 40 15.74 -1.92 -25.73
C THR A 40 16.86 -2.94 -25.95
N PRO A 41 17.94 -2.91 -25.16
CA PRO A 41 18.96 -3.95 -25.19
C PRO A 41 18.35 -5.35 -25.02
N VAL A 42 18.95 -6.34 -25.69
CA VAL A 42 18.51 -7.74 -25.61
C VAL A 42 18.80 -8.28 -24.22
N GLY A 43 17.76 -8.79 -23.56
CA GLY A 43 17.86 -9.38 -22.21
C GLY A 43 17.39 -8.45 -21.09
N ASP A 44 17.14 -7.17 -21.38
CA ASP A 44 16.58 -6.25 -20.39
C ASP A 44 15.12 -6.55 -20.09
N VAL A 45 14.73 -6.28 -18.85
CA VAL A 45 13.34 -6.31 -18.39
C VAL A 45 12.77 -4.90 -18.43
N LEU A 46 11.55 -4.75 -18.95
CA LEU A 46 10.79 -3.50 -18.84
C LEU A 46 10.14 -3.40 -17.46
N LEU A 47 10.28 -2.26 -16.80
CA LEU A 47 9.64 -1.97 -15.50
C LEU A 47 9.17 -0.52 -15.42
N ILE A 48 8.21 -0.27 -14.54
CA ILE A 48 7.83 1.07 -14.06
C ILE A 48 8.50 1.32 -12.70
N ALA A 49 8.34 0.36 -11.78
CA ALA A 49 9.01 0.30 -10.48
C ALA A 49 9.38 -1.16 -10.15
N LEU A 50 10.29 -1.36 -9.20
CA LEU A 50 10.69 -2.70 -8.72
C LEU A 50 9.66 -3.34 -7.78
N GLY A 51 8.83 -2.53 -7.14
CA GLY A 51 7.77 -2.95 -6.23
C GLY A 51 6.45 -2.25 -6.54
N GLU A 52 5.50 -2.38 -5.61
CA GLU A 52 4.26 -1.60 -5.62
C GLU A 52 4.56 -0.10 -5.43
N ILE A 53 3.79 0.74 -6.10
CA ILE A 53 3.88 2.19 -5.99
C ILE A 53 2.90 2.64 -4.91
N GLU A 54 3.40 3.22 -3.83
CA GLU A 54 2.57 3.80 -2.77
C GLU A 54 2.41 5.30 -2.99
N VAL A 55 1.17 5.79 -2.90
CA VAL A 55 0.80 7.19 -3.16
C VAL A 55 -0.27 7.66 -2.18
N VAL A 56 -0.24 8.92 -1.77
CA VAL A 56 -1.28 9.50 -0.91
C VAL A 56 -2.36 10.23 -1.72
N GLY A 57 -3.54 10.42 -1.12
CA GLY A 57 -4.59 11.28 -1.71
C GLY A 57 -4.11 12.72 -1.96
N ASP A 58 -4.51 13.31 -3.08
CA ASP A 58 -4.01 14.58 -3.67
C ASP A 58 -2.56 14.56 -4.19
N GLU A 59 -1.92 13.39 -4.26
CA GLU A 59 -0.60 13.28 -4.86
C GLU A 59 -0.67 13.23 -6.40
N THR A 60 0.33 13.84 -7.03
CA THR A 60 0.56 13.73 -8.47
C THR A 60 1.98 13.25 -8.71
N VAL A 61 2.11 12.05 -9.29
CA VAL A 61 3.39 11.37 -9.48
C VAL A 61 3.66 11.18 -10.98
N PRO A 62 4.79 11.68 -11.51
CA PRO A 62 5.22 11.30 -12.84
C PRO A 62 5.72 9.85 -12.83
N LEU A 63 5.12 8.99 -13.65
CA LEU A 63 5.61 7.64 -13.86
C LEU A 63 6.50 7.57 -15.09
N GLU A 64 7.56 6.77 -14.98
CA GLU A 64 8.46 6.46 -16.08
C GLU A 64 8.45 4.96 -16.34
N VAL A 65 8.63 4.58 -17.60
CA VAL A 65 8.96 3.21 -17.97
C VAL A 65 10.42 3.19 -18.35
N GLY A 66 11.13 2.12 -18.01
CA GLY A 66 12.52 1.92 -18.35
C GLY A 66 12.85 0.46 -18.56
N SER A 67 14.04 0.21 -19.09
CA SER A 67 14.64 -1.11 -19.18
C SER A 67 15.72 -1.27 -18.11
N SER A 68 15.88 -2.50 -17.61
CA SER A 68 16.90 -2.85 -16.64
C SER A 68 17.55 -4.16 -16.99
N SER A 69 18.88 -4.15 -17.00
CA SER A 69 19.73 -5.34 -17.13
C SER A 69 20.11 -5.94 -15.77
N HIS A 70 20.04 -5.15 -14.70
CA HIS A 70 20.30 -5.55 -13.31
C HIS A 70 19.66 -4.55 -12.32
N PRO A 71 19.41 -4.92 -11.04
CA PRO A 71 18.57 -4.14 -10.11
C PRO A 71 18.96 -2.67 -9.83
N SER A 72 20.15 -2.23 -10.27
CA SER A 72 20.67 -0.86 -10.12
C SER A 72 20.80 -0.09 -11.43
N ALA A 73 20.46 -0.69 -12.58
CA ALA A 73 20.40 -0.03 -13.87
C ALA A 73 18.94 0.25 -14.24
N PHE A 74 18.64 1.50 -14.56
CA PHE A 74 17.37 1.93 -15.13
C PHE A 74 17.66 2.87 -16.29
N GLU A 75 17.31 2.44 -17.50
CA GLU A 75 17.51 3.21 -18.73
C GLU A 75 16.16 3.56 -19.33
N ALA A 76 15.93 4.85 -19.55
CA ALA A 76 14.71 5.31 -20.21
C ALA A 76 14.67 4.85 -21.67
N PRO A 77 13.48 4.60 -22.25
CA PRO A 77 13.34 4.34 -23.67
C PRO A 77 13.98 5.46 -24.50
N PRO A 78 14.42 5.16 -25.73
CA PRO A 78 14.89 6.19 -26.65
C PRO A 78 13.88 7.34 -26.76
N SER A 79 14.34 8.58 -26.91
CA SER A 79 13.48 9.78 -26.90
C SER A 79 12.39 9.82 -27.98
N GLY A 80 12.48 8.96 -28.99
CA GLY A 80 11.44 8.76 -30.01
C GLY A 80 10.38 7.70 -29.66
N CYS A 81 10.54 6.97 -28.55
CA CYS A 81 9.60 5.95 -28.12
C CYS A 81 8.36 6.62 -27.52
N THR A 82 7.23 6.48 -28.21
CA THR A 82 5.96 6.93 -27.66
C THR A 82 5.44 5.89 -26.66
N VAL A 83 5.02 6.36 -25.48
CA VAL A 83 4.41 5.53 -24.44
C VAL A 83 2.99 6.03 -24.20
N THR A 84 2.04 5.10 -24.13
CA THR A 84 0.65 5.38 -23.77
C THR A 84 0.32 4.76 -22.43
N TRP A 85 -0.25 5.55 -21.54
CA TRP A 85 -0.54 5.17 -20.15
C TRP A 85 -2.03 4.96 -19.92
N THR A 86 -2.36 3.99 -19.08
CA THR A 86 -3.72 3.73 -18.59
C THR A 86 -3.69 3.33 -17.11
N VAL A 87 -4.79 3.56 -16.39
CA VAL A 87 -4.97 3.15 -15.00
C VAL A 87 -6.31 2.43 -14.84
N THR A 88 -6.32 1.34 -14.08
CA THR A 88 -7.50 0.50 -13.83
C THR A 88 -7.63 0.24 -12.32
N PRO A 89 -8.83 0.28 -11.73
CA PRO A 89 -10.10 0.67 -12.33
C PRO A 89 -10.18 2.18 -12.55
N ALA A 90 -10.59 2.59 -13.76
CA ALA A 90 -10.81 3.99 -14.09
C ALA A 90 -12.01 4.57 -13.31
N GLY A 91 -11.95 5.86 -12.97
CA GLY A 91 -13.05 6.58 -12.33
C GLY A 91 -13.29 6.22 -10.86
N ARG A 92 -12.30 5.58 -10.21
CA ARG A 92 -12.36 5.16 -8.80
C ARG A 92 -11.39 5.91 -7.89
N GLY A 93 -11.01 7.13 -8.26
CA GLY A 93 -10.09 7.97 -7.48
C GLY A 93 -8.67 8.05 -8.02
N ALA A 94 -8.32 7.27 -9.06
CA ALA A 94 -7.06 7.42 -9.79
C ALA A 94 -7.32 7.83 -11.25
N SER A 95 -6.46 8.70 -11.77
CA SER A 95 -6.41 9.07 -13.19
C SER A 95 -4.96 9.18 -13.64
N ILE A 96 -4.69 8.89 -14.91
CA ILE A 96 -3.34 9.03 -15.47
C ILE A 96 -3.41 9.75 -16.81
N THR A 97 -2.50 10.70 -17.01
CA THR A 97 -2.39 11.39 -18.29
C THR A 97 -1.76 10.46 -19.30
N ALA A 98 -2.52 10.08 -20.33
CA ALA A 98 -2.15 9.02 -21.26
C ALA A 98 -0.80 9.25 -21.98
N THR A 99 -0.39 10.49 -22.20
CA THR A 99 0.86 10.82 -22.91
C THR A 99 2.05 11.10 -22.01
N SER A 100 1.83 11.64 -20.80
CA SER A 100 2.93 12.02 -19.89
C SER A 100 3.18 11.01 -18.79
N GLY A 101 2.29 10.04 -18.57
CA GLY A 101 2.39 9.09 -17.46
C GLY A 101 2.17 9.74 -16.09
N THR A 102 1.65 10.97 -16.05
CA THR A 102 1.36 11.67 -14.80
C THR A 102 0.12 11.05 -14.14
N LEU A 103 0.35 10.28 -13.08
CA LEU A 103 -0.67 9.69 -12.22
C LEU A 103 -1.14 10.73 -11.19
N THR A 104 -2.45 10.86 -11.03
CA THR A 104 -3.07 11.71 -10.01
C THR A 104 -4.06 10.88 -9.20
N ILE A 105 -3.93 10.95 -7.88
CA ILE A 105 -4.85 10.35 -6.91
C ILE A 105 -5.73 11.45 -6.32
N ALA A 106 -7.05 11.25 -6.35
CA ALA A 106 -8.00 12.17 -5.76
C ALA A 106 -7.84 12.26 -4.23
N SER A 107 -8.14 13.42 -3.65
CA SER A 107 -8.14 13.63 -2.19
C SER A 107 -8.94 12.59 -1.40
N ASP A 108 -10.04 12.12 -1.99
CA ASP A 108 -11.01 11.21 -1.38
C ASP A 108 -10.80 9.74 -1.78
N ALA A 109 -9.69 9.43 -2.45
CA ALA A 109 -9.36 8.05 -2.78
C ALA A 109 -9.15 7.21 -1.50
N THR A 110 -9.73 6.01 -1.49
CA THR A 110 -9.62 5.03 -0.41
C THR A 110 -8.50 4.04 -0.68
N THR A 111 -8.05 3.29 0.35
CA THR A 111 -7.01 2.25 0.23
C THR A 111 -7.44 1.04 -0.62
N ASP A 112 -8.75 0.90 -0.88
CA ASP A 112 -9.35 -0.03 -1.84
C ASP A 112 -10.03 0.77 -2.97
N PRO A 113 -9.77 0.48 -4.26
CA PRO A 113 -8.99 -0.63 -4.80
C PRO A 113 -7.50 -0.34 -4.96
N VAL A 114 -6.72 -1.41 -5.04
CA VAL A 114 -5.38 -1.36 -5.63
C VAL A 114 -5.55 -1.09 -7.12
N PHE A 115 -4.91 -0.02 -7.61
CA PHE A 115 -4.92 0.34 -9.02
C PHE A 115 -3.81 -0.40 -9.76
N GLU A 116 -4.01 -0.67 -11.04
CA GLU A 116 -2.98 -1.14 -11.96
C GLU A 116 -2.71 -0.03 -12.98
N VAL A 117 -1.46 0.43 -13.07
CA VAL A 117 -1.00 1.28 -14.17
C VAL A 117 -0.38 0.42 -15.26
N CYS A 118 -0.72 0.70 -16.50
CA CYS A 118 -0.22 -0.01 -17.69
C CYS A 118 0.44 1.01 -18.62
N ALA A 119 1.73 0.82 -18.89
CA ALA A 119 2.48 1.58 -19.90
C ALA A 119 2.63 0.72 -21.15
N ARG A 120 2.15 1.23 -22.29
CA ARG A 120 2.24 0.58 -23.60
C ARG A 120 3.20 1.35 -24.50
N LEU A 121 4.27 0.70 -24.92
CA LEU A 121 5.24 1.25 -25.87
C LEU A 121 4.68 1.17 -27.30
N ALA A 122 5.16 2.05 -28.19
CA ALA A 122 4.73 2.10 -29.59
C ALA A 122 5.00 0.81 -30.38
N ASP A 123 5.96 -0.01 -29.94
CA ASP A 123 6.27 -1.32 -30.50
C ASP A 123 5.30 -2.44 -30.03
N GLY A 124 4.34 -2.09 -29.17
CA GLY A 124 3.29 -2.98 -28.68
C GLY A 124 3.61 -3.70 -27.37
N ARG A 125 4.82 -3.56 -26.83
CA ARG A 125 5.15 -4.10 -25.50
C ARG A 125 4.42 -3.33 -24.41
N GLU A 126 4.08 -4.04 -23.34
CA GLU A 126 3.34 -3.51 -22.20
C GLU A 126 4.06 -3.88 -20.91
N VAL A 127 4.02 -2.97 -19.94
CA VAL A 127 4.45 -3.20 -18.57
C VAL A 127 3.39 -2.68 -17.61
N LYS A 128 3.21 -3.41 -16.52
CA LYS A 128 2.19 -3.14 -15.52
C LYS A 128 2.84 -2.98 -14.16
N ASN A 129 2.26 -2.14 -13.32
CA ASN A 129 2.65 -2.02 -11.93
C ASN A 129 1.43 -1.72 -11.05
N SER A 130 1.46 -2.20 -9.81
CA SER A 130 0.38 -1.97 -8.85
C SER A 130 0.61 -0.64 -8.15
N VAL A 131 -0.45 0.11 -7.95
CA VAL A 131 -0.47 1.39 -7.23
C VAL A 131 -1.43 1.26 -6.07
N ARG A 132 -0.94 1.46 -4.87
CA ARG A 132 -1.75 1.49 -3.65
C ARG A 132 -1.87 2.91 -3.15
N VAL A 133 -3.11 3.30 -2.87
CA VAL A 133 -3.36 4.53 -2.12
C VAL A 133 -3.11 4.25 -0.65
N VAL A 134 -2.17 4.96 -0.07
CA VAL A 134 -1.89 4.95 1.36
C VAL A 134 -2.49 6.21 1.99
N LEU A 135 -2.85 6.13 3.27
CA LEU A 135 -3.60 7.19 3.95
C LEU A 135 -2.67 8.35 4.33
N ARG A 136 -3.13 9.59 4.10
CA ARG A 136 -2.36 10.81 4.35
C ARG A 136 -2.00 10.96 5.83
N GLY A 137 -0.74 11.29 6.12
CA GLY A 137 -0.25 11.48 7.49
C GLY A 137 -0.01 10.15 8.23
N TRP A 138 -0.07 9.03 7.51
CA TRP A 138 0.36 7.73 7.99
C TRP A 138 1.82 7.46 7.68
N ASP A 139 2.44 8.24 6.80
CA ASP A 139 3.84 8.10 6.36
C ASP A 139 4.79 8.03 7.58
N SER A 140 4.51 8.79 8.64
CA SER A 140 5.28 8.76 9.89
C SER A 140 4.96 7.57 10.80
N MET A 141 3.78 6.94 10.65
CA MET A 141 3.33 5.78 11.44
C MET A 141 3.58 4.44 10.76
N ILE A 142 3.63 4.41 9.43
CA ILE A 142 3.92 3.20 8.66
C ILE A 142 5.34 2.77 9.01
N GLY A 143 5.52 1.48 9.30
CA GLY A 143 6.81 0.90 9.62
C GLY A 143 6.74 -0.18 10.68
N LEU A 144 7.93 -0.68 11.03
CA LEU A 144 8.10 -1.72 12.01
C LEU A 144 8.77 -1.16 13.26
N TYR A 145 8.17 -1.40 14.41
CA TYR A 145 8.61 -0.86 15.68
C TYR A 145 8.82 -1.95 16.73
N ARG A 146 9.66 -1.66 17.72
CA ARG A 146 9.87 -2.50 18.92
C ARG A 146 9.61 -1.69 20.17
N GLU A 147 8.90 -2.30 21.12
CA GLU A 147 8.66 -1.67 22.42
C GLU A 147 9.98 -1.56 23.21
N VAL A 148 10.29 -0.36 23.68
CA VAL A 148 11.53 -0.06 24.41
C VAL A 148 11.28 0.41 25.84
N SER A 149 10.10 0.94 26.13
CA SER A 149 9.75 1.44 27.48
C SER A 149 8.24 1.50 27.68
N ARG A 150 7.81 1.46 28.94
CA ARG A 150 6.43 1.69 29.39
C ARG A 150 6.42 2.78 30.46
N VAL A 151 5.41 3.65 30.42
CA VAL A 151 5.09 4.56 31.53
C VAL A 151 3.85 4.04 32.22
N THR A 152 4.02 3.64 33.48
CA THR A 152 2.92 3.24 34.37
C THR A 152 1.97 4.41 34.63
N CYS A 153 0.73 4.11 35.01
CA CYS A 153 -0.29 5.14 35.23
C CYS A 153 -0.04 6.05 36.44
N ASP A 154 0.85 5.65 37.34
CA ASP A 154 1.37 6.47 38.44
C ASP A 154 2.66 7.24 38.06
N GLY A 155 3.10 7.14 36.80
CA GLY A 155 4.16 7.97 36.21
C GLY A 155 5.57 7.38 36.30
N GLY A 156 5.73 6.11 36.67
CA GLY A 156 7.01 5.43 36.65
C GLY A 156 7.37 4.87 35.27
N ASP A 157 8.58 5.15 34.79
CA ASP A 157 9.15 4.54 33.59
C ASP A 157 9.77 3.17 33.89
N ALA A 158 9.52 2.18 33.03
CA ALA A 158 10.12 0.86 33.15
C ALA A 158 10.40 0.23 31.78
N VAL A 159 11.51 -0.52 31.69
CA VAL A 159 11.73 -1.44 30.57
C VAL A 159 10.81 -2.65 30.77
N PRO A 160 9.93 -2.98 29.80
CA PRO A 160 9.03 -4.11 29.95
C PRO A 160 9.80 -5.43 30.01
N ALA A 161 9.37 -6.34 30.89
CA ALA A 161 9.94 -7.68 30.97
C ALA A 161 9.61 -8.52 29.72
N ASN A 162 8.42 -8.29 29.14
CA ASN A 162 7.93 -8.91 27.91
C ASN A 162 7.55 -7.81 26.91
N PRO A 163 8.53 -7.18 26.24
CA PRO A 163 8.24 -6.16 25.23
C PRO A 163 7.47 -6.76 24.05
N ILE A 164 6.61 -5.97 23.42
CA ILE A 164 6.21 -6.25 22.04
C ILE A 164 7.46 -6.13 21.16
N GLY A 165 7.88 -7.26 20.61
CA GLY A 165 9.11 -7.35 19.81
C GLY A 165 8.96 -6.72 18.43
N GLU A 166 7.75 -6.79 17.86
CA GLU A 166 7.38 -6.21 16.58
C GLU A 166 5.94 -5.67 16.65
N LEU A 167 5.78 -4.38 16.37
CA LEU A 167 4.51 -3.70 16.08
C LEU A 167 4.65 -3.11 14.68
N GLU A 168 3.84 -3.57 13.75
CA GLU A 168 3.90 -3.16 12.35
C GLU A 168 2.63 -2.44 11.95
N PHE A 169 2.76 -1.25 11.35
CA PHE A 169 1.69 -0.52 10.71
C PHE A 169 1.97 -0.48 9.20
N MET A 170 1.04 -1.00 8.41
CA MET A 170 1.14 -1.09 6.95
C MET A 170 0.34 0.02 6.27
N GLY A 171 0.82 0.50 5.12
CA GLY A 171 0.18 1.61 4.39
C GLY A 171 -1.24 1.32 3.89
N ASP A 172 -1.66 0.06 3.91
CA ASP A 172 -2.97 -0.38 3.44
C ASP A 172 -4.11 -0.26 4.46
N GLY A 173 -3.82 0.13 5.71
CA GLY A 173 -4.84 0.13 6.77
C GLY A 173 -4.63 -0.91 7.85
N THR A 174 -3.69 -1.85 7.68
CA THR A 174 -3.57 -3.02 8.55
C THR A 174 -2.40 -2.91 9.52
N PHE A 175 -2.52 -3.59 10.65
CA PHE A 175 -1.44 -3.68 11.62
C PHE A 175 -1.27 -5.11 12.13
N GLY A 176 -0.08 -5.39 12.65
CA GLY A 176 0.25 -6.65 13.31
C GLY A 176 1.12 -6.41 14.54
N ALA A 177 0.95 -7.25 15.56
CA ALA A 177 1.74 -7.19 16.78
C ALA A 177 2.23 -8.60 17.18
N THR A 178 3.49 -8.67 17.60
CA THR A 178 4.19 -9.89 17.97
C THR A 178 5.10 -9.64 19.17
N TRP A 179 4.97 -10.45 20.22
CA TRP A 179 5.89 -10.40 21.36
C TRP A 179 7.23 -11.04 21.06
N VAL A 180 7.22 -12.20 20.42
CA VAL A 180 8.44 -12.97 20.09
C VAL A 180 8.56 -13.13 18.58
N PRO A 181 9.33 -12.26 17.90
CA PRO A 181 9.51 -12.32 16.46
C PRO A 181 10.11 -13.65 15.99
N PHE A 182 9.44 -14.31 15.05
CA PHE A 182 9.92 -15.51 14.38
C PHE A 182 9.23 -15.65 13.02
N GLU A 183 10.02 -15.61 11.94
CA GLU A 183 9.54 -15.65 10.55
C GLU A 183 8.44 -14.60 10.28
N VAL A 184 7.29 -14.99 9.69
CA VAL A 184 6.15 -14.11 9.34
C VAL A 184 4.98 -14.26 10.30
N ARG A 185 5.26 -14.44 11.60
CA ARG A 185 4.24 -14.66 12.63
C ARG A 185 3.75 -13.34 13.23
N TYR A 186 2.42 -13.22 13.33
CA TYR A 186 1.73 -12.23 14.17
C TYR A 186 1.06 -12.92 15.35
N ASP A 187 1.17 -12.36 16.56
CA ASP A 187 0.35 -12.82 17.69
C ASP A 187 -1.09 -12.30 17.53
N TYR A 188 -1.29 -11.06 17.10
CA TYR A 188 -2.60 -10.57 16.63
C TYR A 188 -2.46 -9.52 15.54
N TRP A 189 -3.54 -9.30 14.79
CA TRP A 189 -3.60 -8.38 13.67
C TRP A 189 -4.98 -7.77 13.51
N GLY A 190 -5.04 -6.69 12.74
CA GLY A 190 -6.28 -5.96 12.53
C GLY A 190 -6.15 -4.83 11.55
N THR A 191 -7.09 -3.91 11.61
CA THR A 191 -7.03 -2.63 10.92
C THR A 191 -6.81 -1.50 11.91
N TYR A 192 -6.26 -0.39 11.46
CA TYR A 192 -6.12 0.81 12.29
C TYR A 192 -6.70 2.04 11.59
N ALA A 193 -7.01 3.06 12.38
CA ALA A 193 -7.40 4.37 11.91
C ALA A 193 -6.65 5.43 12.73
N HIS A 194 -5.95 6.35 12.05
CA HIS A 194 -5.24 7.46 12.68
C HIS A 194 -5.86 8.79 12.24
N ASP A 195 -6.44 9.52 13.19
CA ASP A 195 -6.89 10.91 13.03
C ASP A 195 -5.73 11.84 13.40
N VAL A 196 -5.01 12.31 12.38
CA VAL A 196 -3.84 13.18 12.53
C VAL A 196 -4.18 14.49 13.26
N ALA A 197 -5.38 15.04 13.05
CA ALA A 197 -5.78 16.31 13.64
C ALA A 197 -6.05 16.18 15.16
N ARG A 198 -6.48 15.00 15.60
CA ARG A 198 -6.76 14.69 17.01
C ARG A 198 -5.68 13.83 17.66
N SER A 199 -4.67 13.43 16.90
CA SER A 199 -3.66 12.43 17.28
C SER A 199 -4.28 11.14 17.82
N THR A 200 -5.50 10.80 17.38
CA THR A 200 -6.24 9.64 17.89
C THR A 200 -5.91 8.42 17.06
N LEU A 201 -5.54 7.33 17.72
CA LEU A 201 -5.34 6.02 17.10
C LEU A 201 -6.44 5.08 17.59
N THR A 202 -7.12 4.43 16.65
CA THR A 202 -8.03 3.33 16.94
C THR A 202 -7.55 2.09 16.22
N LEU A 203 -7.39 1.00 16.96
CA LEU A 203 -7.15 -0.34 16.45
C LEU A 203 -8.49 -1.08 16.39
N ALA A 204 -8.62 -1.98 15.44
CA ALA A 204 -9.71 -2.93 15.39
C ALA A 204 -9.12 -4.30 15.13
N VAL A 205 -8.96 -5.10 16.19
CA VAL A 205 -8.41 -6.45 16.07
C VAL A 205 -9.40 -7.36 15.34
N THR A 206 -8.94 -8.01 14.28
CA THR A 206 -9.78 -8.90 13.46
C THR A 206 -9.37 -10.37 13.57
N GLY A 207 -8.19 -10.65 14.12
CA GLY A 207 -7.71 -12.01 14.34
C GLY A 207 -6.38 -12.08 15.07
N GLY A 208 -5.95 -13.29 15.40
CA GLY A 208 -4.68 -13.52 16.08
C GLY A 208 -4.43 -14.98 16.42
N ASN A 209 -3.16 -15.34 16.56
CA ASN A 209 -2.74 -16.57 17.23
C ASN A 209 -2.87 -16.45 18.76
N HIS A 210 -2.80 -15.22 19.29
CA HIS A 210 -3.04 -14.83 20.68
C HIS A 210 -3.56 -13.39 20.69
N VAL A 211 -4.89 -13.24 20.81
CA VAL A 211 -5.52 -11.93 21.02
C VAL A 211 -5.64 -11.69 22.53
N PRO A 212 -4.98 -10.66 23.11
CA PRO A 212 -5.10 -10.38 24.52
C PRO A 212 -6.52 -9.99 24.91
N SER A 213 -7.01 -10.48 26.05
CA SER A 213 -8.35 -10.16 26.55
C SER A 213 -8.45 -8.78 27.21
N ASP A 214 -7.31 -8.13 27.43
CA ASP A 214 -7.16 -6.86 28.15
C ASP A 214 -6.80 -5.69 27.22
N LEU A 215 -6.93 -5.84 25.90
CA LEU A 215 -6.69 -4.76 24.95
C LEU A 215 -7.53 -3.52 25.25
N ASP A 216 -6.90 -2.36 25.17
CA ASP A 216 -7.56 -1.07 25.05
C ASP A 216 -7.17 -0.47 23.70
N GLU A 217 -8.11 -0.55 22.75
CA GLU A 217 -7.84 -0.37 21.33
C GLU A 217 -7.82 1.10 20.88
N THR A 218 -8.17 2.05 21.75
CA THR A 218 -8.26 3.47 21.38
C THR A 218 -7.42 4.32 22.33
N GLY A 219 -6.60 5.19 21.76
CA GLY A 219 -5.82 6.16 22.52
C GLY A 219 -5.25 7.24 21.63
N THR A 220 -4.09 7.77 22.01
CA THR A 220 -3.37 8.75 21.21
C THR A 220 -1.98 8.28 20.80
N VAL A 221 -1.53 8.73 19.65
CA VAL A 221 -0.19 8.48 19.12
C VAL A 221 0.58 9.79 19.00
N VAL A 222 1.82 9.79 19.48
CA VAL A 222 2.75 10.91 19.37
C VAL A 222 4.05 10.41 18.75
N PHE A 223 4.48 11.09 17.68
CA PHE A 223 5.78 10.87 17.07
C PHE A 223 6.82 11.77 17.74
N GLU A 224 7.87 11.15 18.28
CA GLU A 224 9.00 11.86 18.91
C GLU A 224 10.20 11.80 17.96
N GLY A 225 10.15 12.63 16.90
CA GLY A 225 11.08 12.52 15.77
C GLY A 225 10.68 11.41 14.80
N ASP A 226 11.62 10.97 13.95
CA ASP A 226 11.33 10.00 12.88
C ASP A 226 11.35 8.53 13.36
N ASP A 227 12.01 8.27 14.49
CA ASP A 227 12.36 6.92 14.95
C ASP A 227 11.64 6.48 16.24
N SER A 228 10.74 7.29 16.79
CA SER A 228 10.06 7.00 18.05
C SER A 228 8.55 7.23 17.96
N LEU A 229 7.80 6.22 18.38
CA LEU A 229 6.34 6.21 18.46
C LEU A 229 5.92 6.01 19.91
N ARG A 230 5.14 6.94 20.44
CA ARG A 230 4.58 6.86 21.79
C ARG A 230 3.07 6.71 21.71
N LEU A 231 2.57 5.59 22.22
CA LEU A 231 1.15 5.35 22.45
C LEU A 231 0.79 5.83 23.86
N ARG A 232 -0.32 6.53 24.01
CA ARG A 232 -0.87 6.96 25.31
C ARG A 232 -2.34 6.64 25.42
N ASP A 233 -2.79 6.42 26.64
CA ASP A 233 -4.20 6.17 26.96
C ASP A 233 -4.76 4.98 26.17
N MET A 234 -3.91 4.00 25.87
CA MET A 234 -4.26 2.72 25.24
C MET A 234 -3.28 1.63 25.67
N TRP A 235 -3.72 0.37 25.56
CA TRP A 235 -2.97 -0.79 26.03
C TRP A 235 -3.00 -1.90 24.97
N LEU A 236 -1.82 -2.36 24.57
CA LEU A 236 -1.67 -3.38 23.53
C LEU A 236 -1.76 -4.82 24.07
N GLY A 237 -2.21 -4.94 25.32
CA GLY A 237 -2.57 -6.20 25.95
C GLY A 237 -1.39 -6.94 26.58
N SER A 238 -1.74 -7.97 27.34
CA SER A 238 -0.79 -8.88 27.98
C SER A 238 -0.31 -9.97 27.02
N SER A 239 0.98 -10.31 27.12
CA SER A 239 1.56 -11.43 26.37
C SER A 239 0.97 -12.79 26.78
N SER A 240 1.22 -13.83 25.99
CA SER A 240 0.84 -15.21 26.33
C SER A 240 1.58 -15.78 27.56
N SER A 241 2.58 -15.06 28.08
CA SER A 241 3.34 -15.46 29.27
C SER A 241 2.58 -15.22 30.58
N GLY A 242 1.52 -14.39 30.56
CA GLY A 242 0.67 -14.12 31.70
C GLY A 242 0.13 -12.69 31.70
N PRO A 243 -0.80 -12.36 32.61
CA PRO A 243 -1.35 -11.03 32.75
C PRO A 243 -0.30 -10.02 33.21
N GLU A 244 -0.34 -8.84 32.61
CA GLU A 244 0.52 -7.69 32.90
C GLU A 244 -0.35 -6.51 33.36
N THR A 245 0.21 -5.60 34.15
CA THR A 245 -0.50 -4.38 34.54
C THR A 245 -0.51 -3.40 33.36
N PRO A 246 -1.67 -2.91 32.90
CA PRO A 246 -1.74 -1.93 31.83
C PRO A 246 -0.91 -0.69 32.15
N SER A 247 -0.14 -0.26 31.16
CA SER A 247 0.63 0.99 31.22
C SER A 247 -0.17 2.10 30.55
N CYS A 248 -0.06 3.32 31.07
CA CYS A 248 -0.73 4.47 30.47
C CYS A 248 0.00 4.98 29.22
N GLN A 249 1.28 4.60 29.05
CA GLN A 249 2.02 4.85 27.82
C GLN A 249 2.91 3.67 27.46
N GLN A 250 3.07 3.42 26.17
CA GLN A 250 4.00 2.46 25.60
C GLN A 250 4.85 3.18 24.56
N ILE A 251 6.17 3.04 24.65
CA ILE A 251 7.14 3.73 23.79
C ILE A 251 7.82 2.69 22.91
N PHE A 252 7.83 2.99 21.62
CA PHE A 252 8.38 2.14 20.59
C PHE A 252 9.46 2.85 19.81
N SER A 253 10.49 2.12 19.42
CA SER A 253 11.53 2.59 18.50
C SER A 253 11.37 1.91 17.15
N ARG A 254 11.48 2.70 16.08
CA ARG A 254 11.44 2.22 14.69
C ARG A 254 12.66 1.36 14.39
N ILE A 255 12.43 0.24 13.71
CA ILE A 255 13.46 -0.70 13.26
C ILE A 255 13.53 -0.73 11.72
N ARG A 256 12.39 -0.50 11.04
CA ARG A 256 12.30 -0.35 9.58
C ARG A 256 11.25 0.69 9.20
#